data_AF-A0A2J6IBD8-F1
#
_entry.id   AF-A0A2J6IBD8-F1
#
_cell.length_a   1.000
_cell.length_b   1.000
_cell.length_c   1.000
_cell.angle_alpha   90.00
_cell.angle_beta   90.00
_cell.angle_gamma   90.00
#
_symmetry.space_group_name_H-M   'P 1'
#
loop_
_entity.id
_entity.type
_entity.pdbx_description
1 polymer ?
#
loop_
_entity_poly.entity_id
_entity_poly.type
_entity_poly.pdbx_seq_one_letter_code
_entity_poly.pdbx_strand_id
1 'polypeptide(L)'
;MHSFLYLNKATKSKNMVLEGWVSTYALPDFIKEFKEKGYENLIVTGIPMTQYEYASDYNYTSQATITALKHFGFSDTIYQAAIPQNVFQDRTYSTALITKSIFDQHPEWGKSFNIYSMGVHSRRTLLLFNEAFGNNYDIGIISHSDRTYIGNMWWRSSVGFRTVTNELIAFFYAKFIFNANENIYLERIEKGLFLDKHRIARSKKEFEFTDTLTSPFNKLEIENHSGFNYFEIDETYKVLADFRVDTSSAPFKMPTTTERKPIYRIY
;
A
#
# COMPACT_ATOMS: atom_id res chain seq x y z
N MET A 1 17.46 0.27 -25.04
CA MET A 1 16.90 0.92 -23.83
C MET A 1 15.78 0.09 -23.22
N HIS A 2 14.64 -0.07 -23.90
CA HIS A 2 13.52 -0.89 -23.41
C HIS A 2 13.93 -2.31 -23.01
N SER A 3 14.58 -3.09 -23.90
CA SER A 3 14.99 -4.48 -23.60
C SER A 3 15.99 -4.61 -22.45
N PHE A 4 16.73 -3.53 -22.15
CA PHE A 4 17.55 -3.51 -20.94
C PHE A 4 16.63 -3.40 -19.73
N LEU A 5 15.79 -2.37 -19.65
CA LEU A 5 14.94 -2.11 -18.48
C LEU A 5 13.84 -3.15 -18.24
N TYR A 6 13.26 -3.72 -19.31
CA TYR A 6 12.31 -4.81 -19.22
C TYR A 6 13.04 -6.10 -18.80
N LEU A 7 12.90 -6.49 -17.53
CA LEU A 7 13.59 -7.64 -16.97
C LEU A 7 12.56 -8.69 -16.54
N ASN A 8 12.77 -9.92 -17.02
CA ASN A 8 12.03 -11.08 -16.54
C ASN A 8 13.05 -12.16 -16.17
N LYS A 9 13.09 -12.50 -14.89
CA LYS A 9 14.02 -13.45 -14.28
C LYS A 9 13.36 -14.01 -13.02
N ALA A 10 12.43 -14.94 -13.20
CA ALA A 10 11.80 -15.63 -12.08
C ALA A 10 12.78 -16.58 -11.37
N THR A 11 12.56 -16.82 -10.09
CA THR A 11 13.20 -17.89 -9.31
C THR A 11 12.17 -18.92 -8.81
N LYS A 12 12.64 -20.06 -8.31
CA LYS A 12 11.79 -21.05 -7.65
C LYS A 12 11.41 -20.56 -6.26
N SER A 13 10.13 -20.25 -6.07
CA SER A 13 9.60 -19.82 -4.78
C SER A 13 8.12 -20.18 -4.62
N LYS A 14 7.65 -20.19 -3.36
CA LYS A 14 6.25 -20.26 -2.97
C LYS A 14 5.65 -18.89 -2.63
N ASN A 15 6.47 -17.84 -2.64
CA ASN A 15 6.08 -16.50 -2.22
C ASN A 15 6.07 -15.56 -3.41
N MET A 16 5.02 -14.74 -3.50
CA MET A 16 4.84 -13.75 -4.54
C MET A 16 4.54 -12.38 -3.93
N VAL A 17 5.18 -11.35 -4.48
CA VAL A 17 4.91 -9.95 -4.18
C VAL A 17 4.31 -9.31 -5.42
N LEU A 18 3.07 -8.84 -5.37
CA LEU A 18 2.43 -8.09 -6.44
C LEU A 18 2.58 -6.59 -6.20
N GLU A 19 3.07 -5.85 -7.20
CA GLU A 19 3.01 -4.39 -7.16
C GLU A 19 1.59 -3.89 -7.37
N GLY A 20 0.99 -3.27 -6.36
CA GLY A 20 -0.41 -2.82 -6.40
C GLY A 20 -0.68 -1.62 -7.31
N TRP A 21 0.31 -1.13 -8.06
CA TRP A 21 0.07 -0.15 -9.14
C TRP A 21 -0.04 -0.81 -10.51
N VAL A 22 0.23 -2.12 -10.62
CA VAL A 22 0.07 -2.89 -11.86
C VAL A 22 -1.35 -2.74 -12.39
N SER A 23 -1.47 -2.54 -13.70
CA SER A 23 -2.78 -2.29 -14.33
C SER A 23 -3.74 -3.48 -14.16
N THR A 24 -5.02 -3.17 -13.97
CA THR A 24 -6.10 -4.15 -13.75
C THR A 24 -6.15 -5.26 -14.82
N TYR A 25 -5.81 -4.95 -16.07
CA TYR A 25 -5.80 -5.94 -17.16
C TYR A 25 -4.76 -7.05 -16.99
N ALA A 26 -3.74 -6.85 -16.14
CA ALA A 26 -2.70 -7.86 -15.88
C ALA A 26 -3.08 -8.80 -14.73
N LEU A 27 -4.13 -8.47 -13.96
CA LEU A 27 -4.52 -9.28 -12.80
C LEU A 27 -5.00 -10.69 -13.16
N PRO A 28 -5.77 -10.92 -14.24
CA PRO A 28 -6.09 -12.29 -14.66
C PRO A 28 -4.85 -13.13 -14.99
N ASP A 29 -3.86 -12.54 -15.68
CA ASP A 29 -2.60 -13.22 -16.03
C ASP A 29 -1.73 -13.47 -14.78
N PHE A 30 -1.73 -12.53 -13.83
CA PHE A 30 -1.13 -12.71 -12.51
C PHE A 30 -1.77 -13.89 -11.75
N ILE A 31 -3.10 -13.96 -11.68
CA ILE A 31 -3.80 -15.04 -10.97
C ILE A 31 -3.48 -16.40 -11.60
N LYS A 32 -3.42 -16.45 -12.94
CA LYS A 32 -3.02 -17.65 -13.68
C LYS A 32 -1.60 -18.08 -13.32
N GLU A 33 -0.63 -17.18 -13.39
CA GLU A 33 0.77 -17.44 -13.00
C GLU A 33 0.87 -17.90 -11.54
N PHE A 34 0.14 -17.23 -10.63
CA PHE A 34 0.12 -17.57 -9.21
C PHE A 34 -0.31 -19.03 -8.98
N LYS A 35 -1.40 -19.44 -9.63
CA LYS A 35 -1.96 -20.80 -9.50
C LYS A 35 -1.12 -21.85 -10.22
N GLU A 36 -0.74 -21.62 -11.48
CA GLU A 36 -0.04 -22.62 -12.30
C GLU A 36 1.38 -22.91 -11.80
N LYS A 37 2.05 -21.93 -11.18
CA LYS A 37 3.37 -22.13 -10.57
C LYS A 37 3.30 -22.59 -9.11
N GLY A 38 2.10 -22.69 -8.55
CA GLY A 38 1.88 -23.17 -7.19
C GLY A 38 2.50 -22.26 -6.14
N TYR A 39 2.34 -20.94 -6.28
CA TYR A 39 2.59 -20.00 -5.19
C TYR A 39 1.52 -20.16 -4.10
N GLU A 40 1.88 -19.83 -2.87
CA GLU A 40 1.08 -20.06 -1.67
C GLU A 40 0.89 -18.77 -0.87
N ASN A 41 1.90 -17.89 -0.86
CA ASN A 41 1.88 -16.64 -0.09
C ASN A 41 1.86 -15.43 -1.02
N LEU A 42 0.93 -14.50 -0.79
CA LEU A 42 0.81 -13.27 -1.56
C LEU A 42 0.93 -12.02 -0.68
N ILE A 43 1.91 -11.18 -0.99
CA ILE A 43 1.98 -9.79 -0.52
C ILE A 43 1.55 -8.86 -1.66
N VAL A 44 0.66 -7.91 -1.40
CA VAL A 44 0.34 -6.81 -2.34
C VAL A 44 0.91 -5.51 -1.79
N THR A 45 1.87 -4.94 -2.52
CA THR A 45 2.47 -3.65 -2.15
C THR A 45 1.61 -2.48 -2.62
N GLY A 46 1.65 -1.35 -1.90
CA GLY A 46 0.82 -0.20 -2.19
C GLY A 46 1.48 1.13 -1.92
N ILE A 47 1.12 2.13 -2.72
CA ILE A 47 1.40 3.53 -2.44
C ILE A 47 0.08 4.27 -2.17
N PRO A 48 0.11 5.44 -1.52
CA PRO A 48 -1.08 6.24 -1.27
C PRO A 48 -1.75 6.67 -2.57
N MET A 49 -3.08 6.61 -2.59
CA MET A 49 -3.90 7.15 -3.66
C MET A 49 -4.18 8.63 -3.39
N THR A 50 -3.62 9.51 -4.23
CA THR A 50 -3.73 10.97 -4.05
C THR A 50 -4.79 11.61 -4.96
N GLN A 51 -5.39 10.83 -5.87
CA GLN A 51 -6.48 11.29 -6.72
C GLN A 51 -7.80 10.79 -6.15
N TYR A 52 -8.81 11.66 -6.14
CA TYR A 52 -10.10 11.36 -5.53
C TYR A 52 -9.98 10.98 -4.06
N GLU A 53 -8.98 11.55 -3.36
CA GLU A 53 -8.92 11.56 -1.90
C GLU A 53 -10.33 12.00 -1.45
N TYR A 54 -10.98 11.20 -0.60
CA TYR A 54 -12.35 11.39 -0.07
C TYR A 54 -13.51 10.77 -0.87
N ALA A 55 -13.36 10.50 -2.17
CA ALA A 55 -14.40 9.85 -2.97
C ALA A 55 -14.12 8.35 -3.23
N SER A 56 -12.90 7.90 -2.98
CA SER A 56 -12.53 6.48 -3.06
C SER A 56 -12.66 5.80 -1.70
N ASP A 57 -13.21 4.58 -1.70
CA ASP A 57 -13.15 3.67 -0.53
C ASP A 57 -11.72 3.19 -0.23
N TYR A 58 -10.76 3.51 -1.09
CA TYR A 58 -9.38 3.07 -1.01
C TYR A 58 -8.42 4.24 -0.78
N ASN A 59 -7.55 4.09 0.22
CA ASN A 59 -6.50 5.05 0.53
C ASN A 59 -5.15 4.66 -0.10
N TYR A 60 -4.99 3.39 -0.46
CA TYR A 60 -3.76 2.85 -1.03
C TYR A 60 -4.05 2.00 -2.26
N THR A 61 -3.15 2.02 -3.24
CA THR A 61 -3.27 1.24 -4.47
C THR A 61 -3.36 -0.26 -4.17
N SER A 62 -2.70 -0.74 -3.11
CA SER A 62 -2.82 -2.13 -2.65
C SER A 62 -4.26 -2.53 -2.29
N GLN A 63 -5.05 -1.63 -1.70
CA GLN A 63 -6.44 -1.92 -1.35
C GLN A 63 -7.30 -2.06 -2.60
N ALA A 64 -7.14 -1.15 -3.56
CA ALA A 64 -7.81 -1.23 -4.85
C ALA A 64 -7.43 -2.51 -5.62
N THR A 65 -6.14 -2.88 -5.64
CA THR A 65 -5.68 -4.13 -6.24
C THR A 65 -6.22 -5.36 -5.53
N ILE A 66 -6.23 -5.38 -4.20
CA ILE A 66 -6.81 -6.49 -3.42
C ILE A 66 -8.29 -6.68 -3.77
N THR A 67 -9.06 -5.59 -3.86
CA THR A 67 -10.47 -5.69 -4.29
C THR A 67 -10.59 -6.19 -5.72
N ALA A 68 -9.75 -5.70 -6.64
CA ALA A 68 -9.76 -6.17 -8.03
C ALA A 68 -9.38 -7.66 -8.14
N LEU A 69 -8.40 -8.14 -7.36
CA LEU A 69 -8.06 -9.57 -7.28
C LEU A 69 -9.26 -10.41 -6.81
N LYS A 70 -9.96 -9.97 -5.76
CA LYS A 70 -11.18 -10.63 -5.27
C LYS A 70 -12.27 -10.65 -6.34
N HIS A 71 -12.46 -9.56 -7.08
CA HIS A 71 -13.40 -9.50 -8.20
C HIS A 71 -13.06 -10.54 -9.29
N PHE A 72 -11.77 -10.75 -9.58
CA PHE A 72 -11.31 -11.79 -10.50
C PHE A 72 -11.25 -13.20 -9.89
N GLY A 73 -11.82 -13.41 -8.69
CA GLY A 73 -11.94 -14.73 -8.07
C GLY A 73 -10.68 -15.22 -7.34
N PHE A 74 -9.79 -14.31 -6.92
CA PHE A 74 -8.71 -14.66 -5.99
C PHE A 74 -9.25 -14.74 -4.57
N SER A 75 -9.07 -15.89 -3.92
CA SER A 75 -9.64 -16.21 -2.60
C SER A 75 -8.61 -16.42 -1.50
N ASP A 76 -7.34 -16.57 -1.85
CA ASP A 76 -6.29 -16.91 -0.89
C ASP A 76 -5.96 -15.71 0.01
N THR A 77 -5.25 -15.97 1.11
CA THR A 77 -4.84 -14.91 2.04
C THR A 77 -3.91 -13.92 1.36
N ILE A 78 -4.19 -12.62 1.55
CA ILE A 78 -3.37 -11.54 1.01
C ILE A 78 -2.84 -10.69 2.16
N TYR A 79 -1.53 -10.50 2.19
CA TYR A 79 -0.85 -9.59 3.10
C TYR A 79 -0.66 -8.23 2.41
N GLN A 80 -1.05 -7.16 3.07
CA GLN A 80 -0.93 -5.81 2.51
C GLN A 80 0.36 -5.14 2.98
N ALA A 81 1.14 -4.60 2.04
CA ALA A 81 2.37 -3.84 2.30
C ALA A 81 2.25 -2.41 1.74
N ALA A 82 1.66 -1.48 2.48
CA ALA A 82 1.45 -0.10 2.03
C ALA A 82 2.40 0.88 2.70
N ILE A 83 3.06 1.75 1.90
CA ILE A 83 3.87 2.86 2.42
C ILE A 83 3.01 4.11 2.65
N PRO A 84 3.37 4.98 3.61
CA PRO A 84 2.61 6.21 3.88
C PRO A 84 2.91 7.37 2.94
N GLN A 85 2.06 8.41 2.99
CA GLN A 85 2.11 9.59 2.10
C GLN A 85 3.32 10.49 2.28
N ASN A 86 3.91 10.55 3.48
CA ASN A 86 5.13 11.31 3.73
C ASN A 86 6.39 10.70 3.07
N VAL A 87 6.28 9.49 2.49
CA VAL A 87 7.37 8.86 1.72
C VAL A 87 7.32 9.37 0.27
N PHE A 88 7.93 10.53 0.05
CA PHE A 88 7.95 11.18 -1.26
C PHE A 88 9.05 10.64 -2.20
N GLN A 89 10.13 10.09 -1.63
CA GLN A 89 11.31 9.59 -2.33
C GLN A 89 11.47 8.08 -2.11
N ASP A 90 12.14 7.40 -3.04
CA ASP A 90 12.57 6.00 -2.93
C ASP A 90 11.45 5.04 -2.47
N ARG A 91 10.24 5.28 -3.00
CA ARG A 91 9.01 4.54 -2.68
C ARG A 91 9.18 3.03 -2.88
N THR A 92 9.87 2.62 -3.94
CA THR A 92 10.13 1.20 -4.24
C THR A 92 11.05 0.55 -3.20
N TYR A 93 12.02 1.28 -2.63
CA TYR A 93 12.84 0.76 -1.52
C TYR A 93 12.02 0.69 -0.22
N SER A 94 11.20 1.71 0.03
CA SER A 94 10.32 1.74 1.20
C SER A 94 9.27 0.62 1.17
N THR A 95 8.68 0.32 0.00
CA THR A 95 7.76 -0.84 -0.15
C THR A 95 8.49 -2.16 0.04
N ALA A 96 9.75 -2.26 -0.40
CA ALA A 96 10.59 -3.42 -0.13
C ALA A 96 10.86 -3.62 1.37
N LEU A 97 11.12 -2.55 2.13
CA LEU A 97 11.29 -2.64 3.59
C LEU A 97 10.02 -3.10 4.32
N ILE A 98 8.84 -2.59 3.94
CA ILE A 98 7.58 -3.07 4.53
C ILE A 98 7.35 -4.54 4.15
N THR A 99 7.64 -4.90 2.90
CA THR A 99 7.56 -6.31 2.47
C THR A 99 8.50 -7.19 3.31
N LYS A 100 9.73 -6.75 3.56
CA LYS A 100 10.70 -7.44 4.43
C LYS A 100 10.15 -7.63 5.84
N SER A 101 9.53 -6.61 6.44
CA SER A 101 8.91 -6.73 7.76
C SER A 101 7.80 -7.79 7.84
N ILE A 102 7.11 -8.07 6.72
CA ILE A 102 6.13 -9.15 6.63
C ILE A 102 6.85 -10.50 6.55
N PHE A 103 7.90 -10.62 5.75
CA PHE A 103 8.73 -11.84 5.74
C PHE A 103 9.36 -12.14 7.12
N ASP A 104 9.78 -11.12 7.86
CA ASP A 104 10.35 -11.29 9.20
C ASP A 104 9.32 -11.83 10.21
N GLN A 105 8.03 -11.56 9.99
CA GLN A 105 6.90 -12.14 10.76
C GLN A 105 6.56 -13.57 10.32
N HIS A 106 7.06 -14.01 9.16
CA HIS A 106 6.77 -15.30 8.53
C HIS A 106 8.06 -16.06 8.16
N PRO A 107 8.92 -16.41 9.15
CA PRO A 107 10.18 -17.09 8.88
C PRO A 107 10.03 -18.44 8.15
N GLU A 108 8.86 -19.09 8.25
CA GLU A 108 8.52 -20.33 7.57
C GLU A 108 8.41 -20.21 6.05
N TRP A 109 8.28 -18.99 5.51
CA TRP A 109 8.23 -18.76 4.06
C TRP A 109 9.59 -18.93 3.38
N GLY A 110 10.67 -18.97 4.15
CA GLY A 110 12.03 -19.05 3.64
C GLY A 110 12.51 -17.76 2.98
N LYS A 111 13.61 -17.85 2.23
CA LYS A 111 14.34 -16.68 1.69
C LYS A 111 14.30 -16.61 0.16
N SER A 112 13.15 -16.89 -0.44
CA SER A 112 12.97 -16.66 -1.87
C SER A 112 11.58 -16.12 -2.17
N PHE A 113 11.45 -15.27 -3.18
CA PHE A 113 10.16 -14.80 -3.69
C PHE A 113 10.29 -14.24 -5.10
N ASN A 114 9.17 -14.20 -5.81
CA ASN A 114 9.08 -13.47 -7.07
C ASN A 114 8.30 -12.18 -6.87
N ILE A 115 8.69 -11.13 -7.60
CA ILE A 115 7.94 -9.88 -7.66
C ILE A 115 7.22 -9.84 -9.00
N TYR A 116 5.91 -9.63 -8.99
CA TYR A 116 5.11 -9.38 -10.18
C TYR A 116 4.98 -7.87 -10.40
N SER A 117 5.59 -7.40 -11.48
CA SER A 117 5.73 -5.99 -11.85
C SER A 117 5.28 -5.78 -13.30
N MET A 118 5.43 -4.57 -13.82
CA MET A 118 5.01 -4.21 -15.18
C MET A 118 6.08 -3.42 -15.93
N GLY A 119 6.33 -3.86 -17.16
CA GLY A 119 7.14 -3.18 -18.15
C GLY A 119 8.58 -2.90 -17.69
N VAL A 120 9.08 -1.74 -18.12
CA VAL A 120 10.46 -1.28 -17.89
C VAL A 120 10.76 -0.92 -16.42
N HIS A 121 9.75 -0.84 -15.55
CA HIS A 121 9.94 -0.58 -14.12
C HIS A 121 10.62 -1.76 -13.40
N SER A 122 10.38 -2.98 -13.89
CA SER A 122 10.81 -4.25 -13.30
C SER A 122 12.29 -4.31 -12.90
N ARG A 123 13.20 -3.76 -13.72
CA ARG A 123 14.63 -3.78 -13.38
C ARG A 123 14.98 -2.93 -12.16
N ARG A 124 14.36 -1.76 -12.00
CA ARG A 124 14.58 -0.89 -10.83
C ARG A 124 13.95 -1.48 -9.58
N THR A 125 12.78 -2.11 -9.71
CA THR A 125 12.16 -2.89 -8.63
C THR A 125 13.10 -3.97 -8.14
N LEU A 126 13.63 -4.81 -9.03
CA LEU A 126 14.55 -5.87 -8.64
C LEU A 126 15.80 -5.31 -7.93
N LEU A 127 16.39 -4.23 -8.44
CA LEU A 127 17.55 -3.58 -7.80
C LEU A 127 17.25 -3.18 -6.35
N LEU A 128 16.16 -2.43 -6.12
CA LEU A 128 15.84 -1.88 -4.80
C LEU A 128 15.33 -2.93 -3.81
N PHE A 129 14.65 -3.97 -4.29
CA PHE A 129 14.28 -5.11 -3.44
C PHE A 129 15.52 -5.91 -3.01
N ASN A 130 16.49 -6.14 -3.89
CA ASN A 130 17.76 -6.76 -3.50
C ASN A 130 18.51 -5.91 -2.46
N GLU A 131 18.50 -4.59 -2.61
CA GLU A 131 19.13 -3.70 -1.64
C GLU A 131 18.46 -3.77 -0.27
N ALA A 132 17.13 -3.84 -0.20
CA ALA A 132 16.38 -3.89 1.07
C ALA A 132 16.51 -5.24 1.81
N PHE A 133 16.42 -6.36 1.08
CA PHE A 133 16.45 -7.71 1.64
C PHE A 133 17.89 -8.24 1.84
N GLY A 134 18.84 -7.69 1.10
CA GLY A 134 20.24 -8.14 1.08
C GLY A 134 20.44 -9.47 0.33
N ASN A 135 21.70 -9.87 0.22
CA ASN A 135 22.15 -11.00 -0.63
C ASN A 135 21.69 -12.40 -0.14
N ASN A 136 21.02 -12.47 1.02
CA ASN A 136 20.55 -13.74 1.58
C ASN A 136 19.21 -14.19 1.00
N TYR A 137 18.53 -13.33 0.23
CA TYR A 137 17.28 -13.65 -0.44
C TYR A 137 17.50 -13.92 -1.92
N ASP A 138 16.87 -14.96 -2.43
CA ASP A 138 16.75 -15.22 -3.86
C ASP A 138 15.48 -14.54 -4.40
N ILE A 139 15.66 -13.40 -5.04
CA ILE A 139 14.58 -12.53 -5.50
C ILE A 139 14.49 -12.60 -7.02
N GLY A 140 13.36 -13.11 -7.50
CA GLY A 140 13.02 -13.07 -8.92
C GLY A 140 12.07 -11.92 -9.26
N ILE A 141 11.99 -11.60 -10.55
CA ILE A 141 11.10 -10.57 -11.10
C ILE A 141 10.36 -11.13 -12.31
N ILE A 142 9.04 -10.99 -12.33
CA ILE A 142 8.16 -11.32 -13.44
C ILE A 142 7.57 -10.00 -13.92
N SER A 143 7.94 -9.60 -15.13
CA SER A 143 7.45 -8.36 -15.73
C SER A 143 6.33 -8.66 -16.71
N HIS A 144 5.11 -8.22 -16.41
CA HIS A 144 4.03 -8.22 -17.38
C HIS A 144 4.25 -7.11 -18.41
N SER A 145 3.80 -7.30 -19.65
CA SER A 145 3.89 -6.28 -20.70
C SER A 145 2.99 -5.07 -20.39
N ASP A 146 3.50 -3.87 -20.61
CA ASP A 146 2.68 -2.66 -20.59
C ASP A 146 1.93 -2.53 -21.92
N ARG A 147 0.60 -2.61 -21.89
CA ARG A 147 -0.25 -2.56 -23.09
C ARG A 147 -0.50 -1.12 -23.59
N THR A 148 0.01 -0.10 -22.90
CA THR A 148 -0.18 1.31 -23.29
C THR A 148 0.78 1.78 -24.40
N TYR A 149 1.79 0.97 -24.73
CA TYR A 149 2.69 1.20 -25.86
C TYR A 149 3.30 -0.12 -26.39
N ILE A 150 3.88 -0.09 -27.59
CA ILE A 150 4.54 -1.26 -28.17
C ILE A 150 6.03 -1.25 -27.77
N GLY A 151 6.47 -2.28 -27.05
CA GLY A 151 7.81 -2.32 -26.43
C GLY A 151 8.99 -2.16 -27.40
N ASN A 152 8.93 -2.71 -28.62
CA ASN A 152 10.01 -2.55 -29.62
C ASN A 152 9.89 -1.25 -30.45
N MET A 153 8.85 -0.46 -30.24
CA MET A 153 8.58 0.82 -30.89
C MET A 153 8.19 1.89 -29.87
N TRP A 154 8.69 1.78 -28.64
CA TRP A 154 8.29 2.59 -27.49
C TRP A 154 8.44 4.10 -27.73
N TRP A 155 9.39 4.51 -28.58
CA TRP A 155 9.63 5.90 -28.93
C TRP A 155 8.56 6.51 -29.85
N ARG A 156 7.68 5.69 -30.44
CA ARG A 156 6.62 6.15 -31.36
C ARG A 156 5.36 6.62 -30.63
N SER A 157 5.27 6.46 -29.32
CA SER A 157 4.15 6.98 -28.51
C SER A 157 4.65 7.84 -27.35
N SER A 158 3.88 8.87 -26.99
CA SER A 158 4.21 9.75 -25.86
C SER A 158 4.29 8.98 -24.54
N VAL A 159 3.44 7.97 -24.36
CA VAL A 159 3.44 7.12 -23.17
C VAL A 159 4.73 6.29 -23.12
N GLY A 160 5.05 5.57 -24.19
CA GLY A 160 6.27 4.75 -24.25
C GLY A 160 7.54 5.58 -24.13
N PHE A 161 7.61 6.73 -24.79
CA PHE A 161 8.76 7.63 -24.69
C PHE A 161 8.99 8.09 -23.25
N ARG A 162 7.96 8.62 -22.57
CA ARG A 162 8.05 9.09 -21.18
C ARG A 162 8.36 7.94 -20.21
N THR A 163 7.67 6.82 -20.31
CA THR A 163 7.87 5.68 -19.40
C THR A 163 9.29 5.12 -19.48
N VAL A 164 9.80 4.85 -20.69
CA VAL A 164 11.13 4.23 -20.85
C VAL A 164 12.26 5.22 -20.50
N THR A 165 12.13 6.49 -20.87
CA THR A 165 13.17 7.50 -20.53
C THR A 165 13.21 7.80 -19.03
N ASN A 166 12.06 7.99 -18.39
CA ASN A 166 11.99 8.22 -16.95
C ASN A 166 12.55 7.03 -16.17
N GLU A 167 12.21 5.80 -16.56
CA GLU A 167 12.75 4.62 -15.88
C GLU A 167 14.24 4.42 -16.12
N LEU A 168 14.78 4.82 -17.29
CA LEU A 168 16.23 4.79 -17.49
C LEU A 168 16.95 5.71 -16.51
N ILE A 169 16.48 6.96 -16.39
CA ILE A 169 17.07 7.96 -15.49
C ILE A 169 16.91 7.51 -14.03
N ALA A 170 15.70 7.10 -13.65
CA ALA A 170 15.40 6.63 -12.30
C ALA A 170 16.22 5.38 -11.92
N PHE A 171 16.44 4.45 -12.85
CA PHE A 171 17.29 3.29 -12.62
C PHE A 171 18.73 3.69 -12.31
N PHE A 172 19.31 4.62 -13.08
CA PHE A 172 20.68 5.06 -12.83
C PHE A 172 20.81 5.90 -11.56
N TYR A 173 19.81 6.73 -11.25
CA TYR A 173 19.72 7.39 -9.95
C TYR A 173 19.72 6.37 -8.81
N ALA A 174 18.86 5.35 -8.88
CA ALA A 174 18.76 4.28 -7.89
C ALA A 174 20.05 3.45 -7.78
N LYS A 175 20.79 3.29 -8.88
CA LYS A 175 22.02 2.48 -8.89
C LYS A 175 23.26 3.22 -8.37
N PHE A 176 23.36 4.53 -8.63
CA PHE A 176 24.61 5.27 -8.44
C PHE A 176 24.53 6.40 -7.42
N ILE A 177 23.33 6.90 -7.12
CA ILE A 177 23.14 8.09 -6.25
C ILE A 177 22.39 7.72 -4.97
N PHE A 178 21.40 6.84 -5.07
CA PHE A 178 20.62 6.36 -3.93
C PHE A 178 21.50 5.69 -2.86
N ASN A 179 21.16 5.93 -1.59
CA ASN A 179 21.82 5.34 -0.43
C ASN A 179 20.78 4.71 0.51
N ALA A 180 20.95 3.42 0.78
CA ALA A 180 20.05 2.59 1.59
C ALA A 180 20.34 2.76 3.09
N ASN A 181 19.89 3.86 3.69
CA ASN A 181 19.90 4.00 5.15
C ASN A 181 18.58 3.46 5.74
N GLU A 182 18.52 2.14 5.94
CA GLU A 182 17.34 1.41 6.38
C GLU A 182 16.64 2.05 7.59
N ASN A 183 17.39 2.43 8.63
CA ASN A 183 16.83 3.02 9.86
C ASN A 183 16.07 4.33 9.59
N ILE A 184 16.61 5.22 8.75
CA ILE A 184 15.95 6.48 8.38
C ILE A 184 14.64 6.21 7.64
N TYR A 185 14.61 5.21 6.75
CA TYR A 185 13.39 4.87 6.02
C TYR A 185 12.34 4.23 6.92
N LEU A 186 12.74 3.32 7.82
CA LEU A 186 11.83 2.71 8.78
C LEU A 186 11.20 3.75 9.70
N GLU A 187 11.97 4.70 10.24
CA GLU A 187 11.44 5.80 11.05
C GLU A 187 10.44 6.67 10.28
N ARG A 188 10.76 7.00 9.01
CA ARG A 188 9.85 7.76 8.13
C ARG A 188 8.54 7.00 7.86
N ILE A 189 8.63 5.70 7.64
CA ILE A 189 7.48 4.82 7.40
C ILE A 189 6.62 4.75 8.68
N GLU A 190 7.20 4.50 9.84
CA GLU A 190 6.45 4.39 11.09
C GLU A 190 5.69 5.68 11.40
N LYS A 191 6.40 6.81 11.40
CA LYS A 191 5.82 8.13 11.60
C LYS A 191 4.75 8.44 10.56
N GLY A 192 5.01 8.09 9.31
CA GLY A 192 4.09 8.30 8.21
C GLY A 192 2.79 7.52 8.35
N LEU A 193 2.87 6.25 8.73
CA LEU A 193 1.69 5.41 8.94
C LEU A 193 0.85 5.93 10.09
N PHE A 194 1.49 6.43 11.16
CA PHE A 194 0.79 7.08 12.26
C PHE A 194 0.03 8.34 11.81
N LEU A 195 0.70 9.22 11.04
CA LEU A 195 0.10 10.44 10.50
C LEU A 195 -1.05 10.14 9.53
N ASP A 196 -0.84 9.21 8.60
CA ASP A 196 -1.84 8.81 7.61
C ASP A 196 -3.09 8.24 8.28
N LYS A 197 -2.94 7.38 9.30
CA LYS A 197 -4.09 6.85 10.06
C LYS A 197 -4.99 7.96 10.60
N HIS A 198 -4.40 9.02 11.15
CA HIS A 198 -5.16 10.16 11.67
C HIS A 198 -5.72 11.03 10.54
N ARG A 199 -4.94 11.33 9.48
CA ARG A 199 -5.43 12.10 8.33
C ARG A 199 -6.64 11.42 7.71
N ILE A 200 -6.56 10.13 7.43
CA ILE A 200 -7.63 9.32 6.85
C ILE A 200 -8.86 9.31 7.76
N ALA A 201 -8.70 9.13 9.07
CA ALA A 201 -9.83 9.14 10.00
C ALA A 201 -10.54 10.50 10.06
N ARG A 202 -9.77 11.60 10.12
CA ARG A 202 -10.29 12.97 10.11
C ARG A 202 -11.05 13.27 8.83
N SER A 203 -10.46 12.89 7.70
CA SER A 203 -11.02 13.01 6.37
C SER A 203 -12.32 12.22 6.20
N LYS A 204 -12.35 10.96 6.66
CA LYS A 204 -13.55 10.12 6.57
C LYS A 204 -14.71 10.73 7.36
N LYS A 205 -14.43 11.24 8.56
CA LYS A 205 -15.42 11.96 9.37
C LYS A 205 -15.89 13.25 8.67
N GLU A 206 -14.97 14.00 8.08
CA GLU A 206 -15.30 15.19 7.29
C GLU A 206 -16.28 14.85 6.16
N PHE A 207 -16.00 13.78 5.40
CA PHE A 207 -16.89 13.31 4.34
C PHE A 207 -18.26 12.87 4.87
N GLU A 208 -18.31 12.08 5.94
CA GLU A 208 -19.57 11.63 6.58
C GLU A 208 -20.50 12.79 6.96
N PHE A 209 -19.94 13.91 7.43
CA PHE A 209 -20.71 15.08 7.83
C PHE A 209 -20.99 16.07 6.70
N THR A 210 -20.36 15.90 5.53
CA THR A 210 -20.57 16.75 4.36
C THR A 210 -21.28 16.02 3.22
N ASP A 211 -21.51 14.71 3.34
CA ASP A 211 -22.27 13.93 2.38
C ASP A 211 -23.73 14.37 2.36
N THR A 212 -24.11 15.05 1.28
CA THR A 212 -25.47 15.57 1.06
C THR A 212 -26.59 14.52 1.11
N LEU A 213 -26.27 13.23 1.02
CA LEU A 213 -27.25 12.14 1.05
C LEU A 213 -27.48 11.56 2.44
N THR A 214 -26.44 11.50 3.28
CA THR A 214 -26.47 10.76 4.55
C THR A 214 -26.07 11.59 5.77
N SER A 215 -25.62 12.82 5.56
CA SER A 215 -25.09 13.66 6.62
C SER A 215 -26.11 13.97 7.72
N PRO A 216 -25.67 14.02 9.00
CA PRO A 216 -26.48 14.54 10.09
C PRO A 216 -26.61 16.08 10.07
N PHE A 217 -25.79 16.80 9.30
CA PHE A 217 -25.91 18.25 9.11
C PHE A 217 -27.06 18.60 8.19
N ASN A 218 -27.76 19.69 8.51
CA ASN A 218 -28.70 20.28 7.57
C ASN A 218 -27.97 20.98 6.42
N LYS A 219 -28.71 21.34 5.36
CA LYS A 219 -28.13 21.94 4.15
C LYS A 219 -27.30 23.20 4.42
N LEU A 220 -27.77 24.08 5.30
CA LEU A 220 -27.09 25.32 5.63
C LEU A 220 -25.81 25.05 6.44
N GLU A 221 -25.83 24.04 7.32
CA GLU A 221 -24.65 23.59 8.06
C GLU A 221 -23.59 23.03 7.10
N ILE A 222 -23.98 22.20 6.13
CA ILE A 222 -23.06 21.68 5.10
C ILE A 222 -22.46 22.84 4.28
N GLU A 223 -23.29 23.78 3.82
CA GLU A 223 -22.84 24.93 3.02
C GLU A 223 -21.85 25.84 3.77
N ASN A 224 -21.96 25.93 5.10
CA ASN A 224 -21.09 26.76 5.93
C ASN A 224 -20.00 25.97 6.67
N HIS A 225 -19.92 24.65 6.47
CA HIS A 225 -18.92 23.82 7.14
C HIS A 225 -17.53 24.07 6.52
N SER A 226 -16.56 24.38 7.37
CA SER A 226 -15.19 24.75 6.97
C SER A 226 -14.13 23.78 7.48
N GLY A 227 -14.56 22.60 7.93
CA GLY A 227 -13.70 21.60 8.56
C GLY A 227 -13.89 21.52 10.07
N PHE A 228 -13.72 20.33 10.62
CA PHE A 228 -13.63 20.16 12.07
C PHE A 228 -12.32 20.74 12.63
N ASN A 229 -12.42 21.33 13.82
CA ASN A 229 -11.26 21.73 14.60
C ASN A 229 -10.59 20.49 15.20
N TYR A 230 -9.35 20.22 14.79
CA TYR A 230 -8.53 19.16 15.36
C TYR A 230 -7.28 19.74 16.00
N PHE A 231 -6.80 19.11 17.07
CA PHE A 231 -5.42 19.31 17.52
C PHE A 231 -4.44 18.81 16.45
N GLU A 232 -3.22 19.34 16.46
CA GLU A 232 -2.14 18.77 15.65
C GLU A 232 -1.89 17.30 16.01
N ILE A 233 -1.46 16.51 15.02
CA ILE A 233 -1.15 15.11 15.28
C ILE A 233 0.19 15.07 16.02
N ASP A 234 0.14 14.67 17.29
CA ASP A 234 1.29 14.69 18.19
C ASP A 234 1.49 13.31 18.83
N GLU A 235 2.65 12.72 18.57
CA GLU A 235 3.04 11.40 19.07
C GLU A 235 3.32 11.40 20.58
N THR A 236 3.53 12.55 21.22
CA THR A 236 3.72 12.63 22.69
C THR A 236 2.47 12.20 23.46
N TYR A 237 1.29 12.28 22.83
CA TYR A 237 0.03 11.79 23.40
C TYR A 237 -0.30 10.34 22.99
N LYS A 238 0.57 9.68 22.22
CA LYS A 238 0.49 8.24 21.91
C LYS A 238 1.13 7.45 23.06
N VAL A 239 0.36 7.18 24.10
CA VAL A 239 0.82 6.43 25.28
C VAL A 239 0.49 4.95 25.19
N LEU A 240 1.36 4.11 25.78
CA LEU A 240 1.03 2.71 26.05
C LEU A 240 0.13 2.64 27.27
N ALA A 241 -0.97 1.89 27.16
CA ALA A 241 -1.91 1.66 28.25
C ALA A 241 -2.06 0.17 28.50
N ASP A 242 -1.96 -0.24 29.76
CA ASP A 242 -2.25 -1.61 30.20
C ASP A 242 -3.76 -1.79 30.37
N PHE A 243 -4.37 -2.56 29.47
CA PHE A 243 -5.79 -2.90 29.57
C PHE A 243 -5.98 -4.06 30.54
N ARG A 244 -6.80 -3.84 31.59
CA ARG A 244 -7.23 -4.89 32.52
C ARG A 244 -8.71 -5.08 32.38
N VAL A 245 -9.11 -6.30 32.05
CA VAL A 245 -10.52 -6.63 31.87
C VAL A 245 -11.16 -6.89 33.24
N ASP A 246 -12.20 -6.13 33.59
CA ASP A 246 -13.04 -6.33 34.77
C ASP A 246 -14.51 -6.54 34.38
N THR A 247 -14.92 -7.81 34.38
CA THR A 247 -16.31 -8.21 34.08
C THR A 247 -17.20 -8.33 35.33
N SER A 248 -16.66 -8.07 36.52
CA SER A 248 -17.38 -8.20 37.80
C SER A 248 -18.38 -7.05 38.02
N SER A 249 -18.15 -5.93 37.36
CA SER A 249 -19.01 -4.75 37.45
C SER A 249 -20.35 -4.96 36.72
N ALA A 250 -21.45 -4.66 37.42
CA ALA A 250 -22.79 -4.72 36.84
C ALA A 250 -22.94 -3.69 35.69
N PRO A 251 -23.79 -3.96 34.67
CA PRO A 251 -24.07 -2.98 33.64
C PRO A 251 -24.61 -1.68 34.23
N PHE A 252 -24.14 -0.55 33.71
CA PHE A 252 -24.47 0.78 34.24
C PHE A 252 -25.02 1.68 33.13
N LYS A 253 -25.75 2.73 33.51
CA LYS A 253 -26.35 3.68 32.56
C LYS A 253 -25.50 4.94 32.48
N MET A 254 -25.20 5.42 31.27
CA MET A 254 -24.66 6.77 31.09
C MET A 254 -25.76 7.72 30.58
N PRO A 255 -25.86 8.95 31.12
CA PRO A 255 -26.75 9.96 30.58
C PRO A 255 -26.33 10.35 29.15
N THR A 256 -27.32 10.65 28.30
CA THR A 256 -27.08 11.20 26.96
C THR A 256 -27.72 12.57 26.84
N THR A 257 -27.55 13.25 25.71
CA THR A 257 -28.25 14.49 25.37
C THR A 257 -29.76 14.29 25.13
N THR A 258 -30.26 13.05 25.25
CA THR A 258 -31.67 12.68 25.11
C THR A 258 -32.15 11.96 26.37
N GLU A 259 -33.47 11.72 26.48
CA GLU A 259 -34.03 10.93 27.59
C GLU A 259 -33.61 9.45 27.56
N ARG A 260 -33.02 8.99 26.46
CA ARG A 260 -32.47 7.63 26.34
C ARG A 260 -31.31 7.45 27.32
N LYS A 261 -31.33 6.34 28.05
CA LYS A 261 -30.27 5.90 28.97
C LYS A 261 -29.68 4.57 28.49
N PRO A 262 -28.72 4.58 27.55
CA PRO A 262 -28.05 3.36 27.09
C PRO A 262 -27.36 2.67 28.27
N ILE A 263 -27.32 1.34 28.20
CA ILE A 263 -26.66 0.49 29.20
C ILE A 263 -25.28 0.11 28.65
N TYR A 264 -24.26 0.34 29.46
CA TYR A 264 -22.86 0.06 29.19
C TYR A 264 -22.37 -1.04 30.12
N ARG A 265 -21.29 -1.71 29.71
CA ARG A 265 -20.60 -2.72 30.52
C ARG A 265 -19.12 -2.38 30.55
N ILE A 266 -18.51 -2.54 31.72
CA ILE A 266 -17.05 -2.48 31.85
C ILE A 266 -16.52 -3.80 31.31
N TYR A 267 -15.60 -3.68 30.35
CA TYR A 267 -14.80 -4.80 29.87
C TYR A 267 -13.41 -4.58 30.38
#